data_AF-A0A8H6X1Z1-F1
#
_entry.id   AF-A0A8H6X1Z1-F1
#
_cell.length_a   1.000
_cell.length_b   1.000
_cell.length_c   1.000
_cell.angle_alpha   90.00
_cell.angle_beta   90.00
_cell.angle_gamma   90.00
#
_symmetry.space_group_name_H-M   'P 1'
#
loop_
_entity.id
_entity.type
_entity.pdbx_description
1 polymer ?
#
loop_
_entity_poly.entity_id
_entity_poly.type
_entity_poly.pdbx_seq_one_letter_code
_entity_poly.pdbx_strand_id
1 'polypeptide(L)'
;MSAEASDAEAEPRAVPSASDTPPTTQETPPEPEIDSEDEYYDNSEEMLWEALNPSRPPSPTPSIHDEEDEPLEPAEEQEDVPESPFVARTRNLRAVLDDLPEDEMESKLLHVLDAMDETGLDIPLFMEVLCWGRKCAVQNARIRYARTTFMCSDELPLVVKRCLKPPRWNASTRKKRAKGGRARLAQVVSESCIETMREEMRTLEPLLTTETATDVQAGPASATAKCTSL
;
A
#
# COMPACT_ATOMS: atom_id res chain seq x y z
N MET A 1 69.40 -6.79 -35.05
CA MET A 1 69.03 -6.02 -36.26
C MET A 1 67.65 -5.44 -35.94
N SER A 2 67.59 -4.29 -35.30
CA SER A 2 67.69 -2.94 -35.91
C SER A 2 66.46 -2.63 -36.76
N ALA A 3 65.69 -1.65 -36.32
CA ALA A 3 65.27 -0.45 -37.08
C ALA A 3 63.76 -0.56 -37.35
N GLU A 4 62.94 0.49 -37.40
CA GLU A 4 63.16 1.93 -37.47
C GLU A 4 61.82 2.63 -37.15
N ALA A 5 61.90 3.89 -36.75
CA ALA A 5 60.76 4.80 -36.61
C ALA A 5 60.24 5.25 -37.99
N SER A 6 58.97 5.66 -38.07
CA SER A 6 58.55 6.66 -39.07
C SER A 6 57.43 7.54 -38.55
N ASP A 7 57.82 8.77 -38.25
CA ASP A 7 57.02 9.99 -38.19
C ASP A 7 56.25 10.25 -39.49
N ALA A 8 55.07 10.87 -39.38
CA ALA A 8 54.45 11.64 -40.45
C ALA A 8 53.46 12.66 -39.87
N GLU A 9 53.96 13.89 -39.72
CA GLU A 9 53.23 15.14 -39.49
C GLU A 9 52.42 15.63 -40.71
N ALA A 10 51.57 16.64 -40.43
CA ALA A 10 51.08 17.72 -41.29
C ALA A 10 49.76 17.47 -42.07
N GLU A 11 48.78 18.38 -42.15
CA GLU A 11 48.50 19.70 -41.56
C GLU A 11 47.03 20.06 -41.93
N PRO A 12 46.44 21.16 -41.42
CA PRO A 12 45.00 21.40 -41.36
C PRO A 12 44.42 22.11 -42.59
N ARG A 13 43.10 22.01 -42.79
CA ARG A 13 42.40 22.82 -43.81
C ARG A 13 41.08 23.43 -43.31
N ALA A 14 41.19 24.72 -43.04
CA ALA A 14 40.34 25.83 -43.46
C ALA A 14 38.81 25.81 -43.23
N VAL A 15 38.40 26.78 -42.42
CA VAL A 15 37.08 27.43 -42.30
C VAL A 15 36.74 28.23 -43.58
N PRO A 16 35.45 28.37 -43.94
CA PRO A 16 34.85 29.72 -44.01
C PRO A 16 33.43 29.73 -43.40
N SER A 17 33.09 30.65 -42.47
CA SER A 17 32.76 32.07 -42.63
C SER A 17 31.27 32.34 -42.94
N ALA A 18 30.56 32.77 -41.89
CA ALA A 18 29.46 33.75 -41.81
C ALA A 18 28.38 33.83 -42.91
N SER A 19 27.11 33.69 -42.49
CA SER A 19 26.04 34.64 -42.82
C SER A 19 24.76 34.39 -42.01
N ASP A 20 24.30 35.44 -41.34
CA ASP A 20 22.91 35.88 -41.19
C ASP A 20 21.89 35.05 -40.36
N THR A 21 21.80 35.45 -39.09
CA THR A 21 20.55 35.43 -38.30
C THR A 21 19.59 36.54 -38.72
N PRO A 22 18.33 36.24 -39.07
CA PRO A 22 17.21 37.18 -39.01
C PRO A 22 16.53 37.22 -37.62
N PRO A 23 15.78 38.29 -37.30
CA PRO A 23 15.26 38.55 -35.95
C PRO A 23 13.94 37.83 -35.63
N THR A 24 13.81 37.52 -34.35
CA THR A 24 12.62 37.30 -33.51
C THR A 24 11.26 37.63 -34.13
N THR A 25 10.36 36.64 -34.14
CA THR A 25 8.91 36.81 -33.97
C THR A 25 8.46 35.78 -32.93
N GLN A 26 8.18 36.23 -31.72
CA GLN A 26 7.49 35.42 -30.70
C GLN A 26 6.01 35.37 -31.08
N GLU A 27 5.55 34.22 -31.59
CA GLU A 27 4.13 33.89 -31.57
C GLU A 27 3.77 33.39 -30.18
N THR A 28 2.95 34.18 -29.48
CA THR A 28 2.29 33.80 -28.24
C THR A 28 1.27 32.70 -28.55
N PRO A 29 1.32 31.53 -27.90
CA PRO A 29 0.30 30.49 -28.08
C PRO A 29 -1.08 31.00 -27.62
N PRO A 30 -2.18 30.68 -28.32
CA PRO A 30 -3.52 31.01 -27.85
C PRO A 30 -3.80 30.32 -26.51
N GLU A 31 -4.29 31.09 -25.54
CA GLU A 31 -4.72 30.58 -24.25
C GLU A 31 -5.81 29.52 -24.45
N PRO A 32 -5.72 28.35 -23.79
CA PRO A 32 -6.80 27.37 -23.82
C PRO A 32 -8.00 27.94 -23.08
N GLU A 33 -9.14 28.05 -23.77
CA GLU A 33 -10.45 28.27 -23.16
C GLU A 33 -10.71 27.13 -22.18
N ILE A 34 -10.61 27.42 -20.88
CA ILE A 34 -10.95 26.49 -19.81
C ILE A 34 -12.48 26.49 -19.75
N ASP A 35 -13.09 25.53 -20.43
CA ASP A 35 -14.50 25.16 -20.28
C ASP A 35 -14.68 24.64 -18.85
N SER A 36 -15.20 25.51 -17.98
CA SER A 36 -15.49 25.20 -16.59
C SER A 36 -16.80 24.42 -16.52
N GLU A 37 -16.75 23.15 -16.91
CA GLU A 37 -17.71 22.17 -16.42
C GLU A 37 -17.39 21.95 -14.93
N ASP A 38 -18.06 22.72 -14.09
CA ASP A 38 -18.13 22.48 -12.64
C ASP A 38 -18.78 21.10 -12.42
N GLU A 39 -17.96 20.05 -12.47
CA GLU A 39 -18.32 18.73 -11.99
C GLU A 39 -18.71 18.87 -10.51
N TYR A 40 -20.01 18.79 -10.26
CA TYR A 40 -20.64 18.73 -8.95
C TYR A 40 -20.08 17.52 -8.18
N TYR A 41 -19.02 17.76 -7.40
CA TYR A 41 -18.43 16.76 -6.53
C TYR A 41 -19.41 16.42 -5.41
N ASP A 42 -20.00 15.23 -5.50
CA ASP A 42 -20.82 14.64 -4.46
C ASP A 42 -19.93 14.30 -3.25
N ASN A 43 -20.00 15.14 -2.22
CA ASN A 43 -19.22 14.98 -0.98
C ASN A 43 -19.88 14.02 0.02
N SER A 44 -20.89 13.25 -0.39
CA SER A 44 -21.59 12.29 0.49
C SER A 44 -20.68 11.14 0.96
N GLU A 45 -19.68 10.73 0.16
CA GLU A 45 -18.72 9.70 0.55
C GLU A 45 -17.73 10.17 1.63
N GLU A 46 -17.39 11.45 1.68
CA GLU A 46 -16.48 11.99 2.70
C GLU A 46 -17.16 12.04 4.08
N MET A 47 -18.47 12.33 4.12
CA MET A 47 -19.27 12.27 5.35
C MET A 47 -19.48 10.84 5.86
N LEU A 48 -19.53 9.83 4.97
CA LEU A 48 -19.68 8.44 5.40
C LEU A 48 -18.40 7.94 6.11
N TRP A 49 -17.22 8.37 5.66
CA TRP A 49 -15.95 7.90 6.23
C TRP A 49 -15.63 8.51 7.61
N GLU A 50 -16.14 9.71 7.92
CA GLU A 50 -16.06 10.30 9.26
C GLU A 50 -16.95 9.57 10.27
N ALA A 51 -18.11 9.04 9.85
CA ALA A 51 -19.01 8.29 10.72
C ALA A 51 -18.45 6.92 11.15
N LEU A 52 -17.56 6.33 10.35
CA LEU A 52 -16.92 5.05 10.62
C LEU A 52 -15.62 5.14 11.45
N ASN A 53 -15.22 6.35 11.87
CA ASN A 53 -13.95 6.57 12.59
C ASN A 53 -14.17 7.33 13.91
N PRO A 54 -14.73 6.71 14.96
CA PRO A 54 -15.09 7.36 16.23
C PRO A 54 -13.88 7.72 17.13
N SER A 55 -12.64 7.72 16.63
CA SER A 55 -11.43 7.97 17.43
C SER A 55 -11.20 9.44 17.84
N ARG A 56 -12.23 10.28 17.92
CA ARG A 56 -12.14 11.55 18.65
C ARG A 56 -12.54 11.28 20.10
N PRO A 57 -11.61 11.22 21.07
CA PRO A 57 -11.98 11.07 22.46
C PRO A 57 -12.84 12.28 22.88
N PRO A 58 -13.99 12.07 23.55
CA PRO A 58 -14.76 13.19 24.09
C PRO A 58 -13.92 13.92 25.15
N SER A 59 -13.91 15.26 25.07
CA SER A 59 -13.29 16.10 26.09
C SER A 59 -13.83 15.76 27.49
N PRO A 60 -12.98 15.72 28.53
CA PRO A 60 -13.40 15.32 29.86
C PRO A 60 -14.31 16.38 30.48
N THR A 61 -15.56 16.01 30.75
CA THR A 61 -16.41 16.71 31.72
C THR A 61 -16.03 16.26 33.12
N PRO A 62 -15.89 17.17 34.12
CA PRO A 62 -15.60 16.77 35.48
C PRO A 62 -16.88 16.21 36.10
N SER A 63 -16.98 14.89 36.21
CA SER A 63 -18.00 14.22 37.00
C SER A 63 -17.30 13.55 38.18
N ILE A 64 -17.55 14.10 39.35
CA ILE A 64 -17.20 13.54 40.66
C ILE A 64 -18.12 12.34 40.84
N HIS A 65 -17.57 11.12 40.74
CA HIS A 65 -18.25 9.91 41.17
C HIS A 65 -17.25 8.95 41.78
N ASP A 66 -17.67 8.38 42.90
CA ASP A 66 -16.92 7.65 43.91
C ASP A 66 -15.99 6.55 43.39
N GLU A 67 -14.82 6.50 44.02
CA GLU A 67 -13.79 5.48 43.86
C GLU A 67 -14.27 4.15 44.45
N GLU A 68 -14.70 3.22 43.60
CA GLU A 68 -14.66 1.80 43.92
C GLU A 68 -13.38 1.22 43.28
N ASP A 69 -12.41 0.91 44.15
CA ASP A 69 -11.15 0.23 43.84
C ASP A 69 -11.43 -1.14 43.19
N GLU A 70 -11.52 -1.16 41.86
CA GLU A 70 -11.47 -2.39 41.07
C GLU A 70 -10.01 -2.85 41.03
N PRO A 71 -9.67 -4.08 41.47
CA PRO A 71 -8.31 -4.57 41.43
C PRO A 71 -7.82 -4.61 39.97
N LEU A 72 -6.91 -3.71 39.64
CA LEU A 72 -6.20 -3.68 38.36
C LEU A 72 -5.68 -5.09 38.05
N GLU A 73 -6.24 -5.72 37.02
CA GLU A 73 -5.67 -6.96 36.49
C GLU A 73 -4.19 -6.68 36.17
N PRO A 74 -3.27 -7.56 36.61
CA PRO A 74 -1.86 -7.35 36.39
C PRO A 74 -1.64 -7.21 34.88
N ALA A 75 -1.11 -6.05 34.48
CA ALA A 75 -0.74 -5.77 33.11
C ALA A 75 0.01 -6.98 32.56
N GLU A 76 -0.57 -7.63 31.56
CA GLU A 76 0.07 -8.75 30.86
C GLU A 76 1.45 -8.27 30.46
N GLU A 77 2.48 -8.86 31.08
CA GLU A 77 3.87 -8.65 30.70
C GLU A 77 3.94 -9.06 29.22
N GLN A 78 4.03 -8.06 28.34
CA GLN A 78 4.33 -8.30 26.93
C GLN A 78 5.65 -9.07 26.90
N GLU A 79 5.55 -10.38 26.69
CA GLU A 79 6.73 -11.20 26.46
C GLU A 79 7.53 -10.53 25.34
N ASP A 80 8.75 -10.11 25.65
CA ASP A 80 9.70 -9.55 24.69
C ASP A 80 9.97 -10.61 23.61
N VAL A 81 9.10 -10.69 22.61
CA VAL A 81 9.29 -11.57 21.47
C VAL A 81 10.56 -11.08 20.77
N PRO A 82 11.62 -11.92 20.70
CA PRO A 82 12.89 -11.49 20.13
C PRO A 82 12.67 -11.01 18.70
N GLU A 83 13.01 -9.74 18.47
CA GLU A 83 12.81 -9.10 17.17
C GLU A 83 13.52 -9.89 16.08
N SER A 84 12.80 -10.17 15.00
CA SER A 84 13.36 -10.92 13.89
C SER A 84 14.58 -10.19 13.32
N PRO A 85 15.70 -10.88 13.02
CA PRO A 85 16.91 -10.24 12.51
C PRO A 85 16.68 -9.48 11.19
N PHE A 86 15.61 -9.81 10.45
CA PHE A 86 15.19 -9.11 9.24
C PHE A 86 14.72 -7.68 9.54
N VAL A 87 13.92 -7.51 10.58
CA VAL A 87 13.33 -6.22 10.98
C VAL A 87 14.42 -5.32 11.54
N ALA A 88 15.30 -5.87 12.39
CA ALA A 88 16.43 -5.14 12.95
C ALA A 88 17.36 -4.56 11.86
N ARG A 89 17.67 -5.33 10.80
CA ARG A 89 18.49 -4.84 9.68
C ARG A 89 17.84 -3.66 8.97
N THR A 90 16.55 -3.76 8.67
CA THR A 90 15.83 -2.70 7.96
C THR A 90 15.71 -1.44 8.81
N ARG A 91 15.44 -1.58 10.12
CA ARG A 91 15.41 -0.45 11.07
C ARG A 91 16.77 0.26 11.17
N ASN A 92 17.86 -0.49 11.20
CA ASN A 92 19.21 0.11 11.22
C ASN A 92 19.50 0.89 9.92
N LEU A 93 19.14 0.33 8.76
CA LEU A 93 19.28 1.04 7.49
C LEU A 93 18.38 2.28 7.44
N ARG A 94 17.16 2.19 7.96
CA ARG A 94 16.23 3.32 8.06
C ARG A 94 16.83 4.47 8.86
N ALA A 95 17.41 4.20 10.03
CA ALA A 95 18.06 5.22 10.84
C ALA A 95 19.18 5.94 10.08
N VAL A 96 20.03 5.18 9.37
CA VAL A 96 21.08 5.78 8.52
C VAL A 96 20.48 6.64 7.41
N LEU A 97 19.39 6.17 6.79
CA LEU A 97 18.72 6.88 5.70
C LEU A 97 17.97 8.13 6.15
N ASP A 98 17.50 8.17 7.40
CA ASP A 98 16.80 9.35 7.95
C ASP A 98 17.78 10.50 8.27
N ASP A 99 19.06 10.20 8.50
CA ASP A 99 20.13 11.19 8.72
C ASP A 99 20.78 11.68 7.42
N LEU A 100 20.38 11.13 6.27
CA LEU A 100 20.98 11.44 4.97
C LEU A 100 20.46 12.78 4.41
N PRO A 101 21.32 13.57 3.72
CA PRO A 101 20.86 14.71 2.93
C PRO A 101 19.93 14.27 1.80
N GLU A 102 18.90 15.07 1.49
CA GLU A 102 17.92 14.78 0.43
C GLU A 102 18.58 14.57 -0.94
N ASP A 103 19.61 15.36 -1.28
CA ASP A 103 20.35 15.22 -2.55
C ASP A 103 21.06 13.85 -2.66
N GLU A 104 21.55 13.31 -1.54
CA GLU A 104 22.18 12.00 -1.49
C GLU A 104 21.13 10.88 -1.60
N MET A 105 19.97 11.06 -0.96
CA MET A 105 18.83 10.15 -1.10
C MET A 105 18.34 10.10 -2.54
N GLU A 106 18.14 11.25 -3.18
CA GLU A 106 17.74 11.36 -4.59
C GLU A 106 18.74 10.62 -5.49
N SER A 107 20.05 10.87 -5.30
CA SER A 107 21.10 10.21 -6.07
C SER A 107 21.06 8.69 -5.94
N LYS A 108 20.82 8.17 -4.73
CA LYS A 108 20.67 6.72 -4.48
C LYS A 108 19.42 6.15 -5.14
N LEU A 109 18.30 6.88 -5.12
CA LEU A 109 17.06 6.46 -5.78
C LEU A 109 17.23 6.41 -7.30
N LEU A 110 17.81 7.45 -7.91
CA LEU A 110 18.07 7.49 -9.34
C LEU A 110 18.98 6.35 -9.78
N HIS A 111 20.04 6.08 -9.03
CA HIS A 111 20.93 4.96 -9.33
C HIS A 111 20.20 3.59 -9.33
N VAL A 112 19.25 3.39 -8.42
CA VAL A 112 18.43 2.17 -8.40
C VAL A 112 17.49 2.11 -9.61
N LEU A 113 16.88 3.24 -9.99
CA LEU A 113 16.00 3.30 -11.15
C LEU A 113 16.76 3.03 -12.45
N ASP A 114 17.95 3.61 -12.62
CA ASP A 114 18.80 3.37 -13.79
C ASP A 114 19.19 1.89 -13.90
N ALA A 115 19.56 1.25 -12.78
CA ALA A 115 19.88 -0.17 -12.76
C ALA A 115 18.66 -1.06 -13.10
N MET A 116 17.45 -0.61 -12.75
CA MET A 116 16.21 -1.30 -13.12
C MET A 116 15.94 -1.17 -14.63
N ASP A 117 16.11 0.02 -15.19
CA ASP A 117 15.97 0.27 -16.63
C ASP A 117 16.99 -0.54 -17.45
N GLU A 118 18.26 -0.59 -17.02
CA GLU A 118 19.31 -1.39 -17.66
C GLU A 118 19.00 -2.90 -17.65
N THR A 119 18.27 -3.37 -16.63
CA THR A 119 17.88 -4.78 -16.50
C THR A 119 16.52 -5.09 -17.12
N GLY A 120 15.84 -4.10 -17.70
CA GLY A 120 14.52 -4.24 -18.31
C GLY A 120 13.41 -4.54 -17.30
N LEU A 121 13.55 -4.02 -16.08
CA LEU A 121 12.54 -4.13 -15.01
C LEU A 121 12.05 -2.73 -14.64
N ASP A 122 10.76 -2.59 -14.39
CA ASP A 122 10.20 -1.41 -13.72
C ASP A 122 9.74 -1.78 -12.30
N ILE A 123 9.35 -0.78 -11.50
CA ILE A 123 8.90 -1.02 -10.12
C ILE A 123 7.71 -1.99 -10.06
N PRO A 124 6.64 -1.83 -10.87
CA PRO A 124 5.53 -2.78 -10.89
C PRO A 124 5.96 -4.23 -11.14
N LEU A 125 6.75 -4.48 -12.19
CA LEU A 125 7.21 -5.83 -12.55
C LEU A 125 8.16 -6.39 -11.50
N PHE A 126 9.05 -5.57 -10.95
CA PHE A 126 9.91 -5.99 -9.84
C PHE A 126 9.09 -6.46 -8.64
N MET A 127 8.10 -5.68 -8.23
CA MET A 127 7.23 -6.00 -7.10
C MET A 127 6.38 -7.25 -7.38
N GLU A 128 5.82 -7.39 -8.59
CA GLU A 128 5.08 -8.59 -9.00
C GLU A 128 5.95 -9.85 -8.89
N VAL A 129 7.16 -9.82 -9.46
CA VAL A 129 8.09 -10.96 -9.43
C VAL A 129 8.51 -11.27 -8.00
N LEU A 130 8.87 -10.26 -7.20
CA LEU A 130 9.28 -10.42 -5.81
C LEU A 130 8.15 -11.06 -4.98
N CYS A 131 6.91 -10.60 -5.17
CA CYS A 131 5.71 -11.02 -4.43
C CYS A 131 5.02 -12.24 -5.06
N TRP A 132 5.76 -13.35 -5.20
CA TRP A 132 5.26 -14.66 -5.68
C TRP A 132 4.79 -14.72 -7.14
N GLY A 133 4.97 -13.67 -7.96
CA GLY A 133 4.54 -13.67 -9.36
C GLY A 133 5.28 -14.66 -10.26
N ARG A 134 6.47 -15.14 -9.87
CA ARG A 134 7.22 -16.15 -10.64
C ARG A 134 7.84 -17.24 -9.77
N LYS A 135 7.97 -18.45 -10.34
CA LYS A 135 8.59 -19.61 -9.67
C LYS A 135 10.02 -19.35 -9.20
N CYS A 136 10.79 -18.54 -9.94
CA CYS A 136 12.16 -18.18 -9.56
C CYS A 136 12.23 -17.45 -8.21
N ALA A 137 11.22 -16.63 -7.88
CA ALA A 137 11.14 -15.91 -6.61
C ALA A 137 10.79 -16.81 -5.42
N VAL A 138 10.28 -18.01 -5.67
CA VAL A 138 10.03 -19.03 -4.64
C VAL A 138 11.28 -19.87 -4.39
N GLN A 139 12.07 -20.15 -5.42
CA GLN A 139 13.22 -21.05 -5.33
C GLN A 139 14.49 -20.35 -4.82
N ASN A 140 14.73 -19.11 -5.23
CA ASN A 140 15.96 -18.40 -4.88
C ASN A 140 15.94 -17.92 -3.42
N ALA A 141 16.90 -18.37 -2.61
CA ALA A 141 16.99 -18.03 -1.18
C ALA A 141 17.15 -16.53 -0.91
N ARG A 142 17.91 -15.81 -1.76
CA ARG A 142 18.08 -14.36 -1.63
C ARG A 142 16.80 -13.59 -1.92
N ILE A 143 16.03 -14.03 -2.92
CA ILE A 143 14.73 -13.41 -3.24
C ILE A 143 13.72 -13.69 -2.13
N ARG A 144 13.67 -14.93 -1.62
CA ARG A 144 12.85 -15.27 -0.44
C ARG A 144 13.19 -14.40 0.77
N TYR A 145 14.48 -14.24 1.06
CA TYR A 145 14.95 -13.39 2.17
C TYR A 145 14.49 -11.94 1.99
N ALA A 146 14.67 -11.36 0.80
CA ALA A 146 14.25 -9.99 0.50
C ALA A 146 12.73 -9.83 0.64
N ARG A 147 11.95 -10.78 0.12
CA ARG A 147 10.49 -10.79 0.26
C ARG A 147 10.07 -10.88 1.73
N THR A 148 10.62 -11.82 2.51
CA THR A 148 10.29 -11.95 3.94
C THR A 148 10.63 -10.68 4.70
N THR A 149 11.80 -10.08 4.41
CA THR A 149 12.18 -8.81 5.00
C THR A 149 11.14 -7.73 4.68
N PHE A 150 10.73 -7.60 3.42
CA PHE A 150 9.72 -6.62 3.01
C PHE A 150 8.33 -6.87 3.62
N MET A 151 7.89 -8.12 3.69
CA MET A 151 6.55 -8.48 4.18
C MET A 151 6.42 -8.37 5.71
N CYS A 152 7.52 -8.53 6.43
CA CYS A 152 7.54 -8.47 7.89
C CYS A 152 8.00 -7.12 8.44
N SER A 153 8.27 -6.13 7.58
CA SER A 153 8.81 -4.85 8.03
C SER A 153 7.73 -3.80 8.29
N ASP A 154 8.03 -2.89 9.21
CA ASP A 154 7.16 -1.77 9.58
C ASP A 154 6.94 -0.80 8.40
N GLU A 155 7.81 -0.82 7.40
CA GLU A 155 7.75 0.07 6.24
C GLU A 155 6.63 -0.30 5.27
N LEU A 156 6.27 -1.58 5.11
CA LEU A 156 5.24 -1.98 4.14
C LEU A 156 3.88 -1.30 4.43
N PRO A 157 3.33 -1.35 5.66
CA PRO A 157 2.12 -0.60 6.00
C PRO A 157 2.27 0.90 5.77
N LEU A 158 3.43 1.49 6.03
CA LEU A 158 3.68 2.92 5.82
C LEU A 158 3.67 3.29 4.33
N VAL A 159 4.28 2.46 3.49
CA VAL A 159 4.27 2.63 2.02
C VAL A 159 2.84 2.55 1.50
N VAL A 160 2.07 1.53 1.91
CA VAL A 160 0.66 1.37 1.50
C VAL A 160 -0.18 2.58 1.93
N LYS A 161 -0.01 3.07 3.18
CA LYS A 161 -0.69 4.27 3.69
C LYS A 161 -0.34 5.52 2.87
N ARG A 162 0.93 5.73 2.52
CA ARG A 162 1.36 6.86 1.68
C ARG A 162 0.81 6.76 0.25
N CYS A 163 0.76 5.55 -0.32
CA CYS A 163 0.15 5.32 -1.64
C CYS A 163 -1.36 5.61 -1.65
N LEU A 164 -2.06 5.32 -0.56
CA LEU A 164 -3.47 5.63 -0.37
C LEU A 164 -3.73 7.14 -0.23
N LYS A 165 -2.82 7.86 0.42
CA LYS A 165 -2.92 9.29 0.71
C LYS A 165 -1.59 10.00 0.46
N PRO A 166 -1.20 10.25 -0.81
CA PRO A 166 0.10 10.86 -1.13
C PRO A 166 0.26 12.24 -0.49
N PRO A 167 1.47 12.62 -0.02
CA PRO A 167 1.70 13.95 0.55
C PRO A 167 1.40 15.05 -0.47
N ARG A 168 0.96 16.22 0.02
CA ARG A 168 0.73 17.40 -0.83
C ARG A 168 2.08 18.06 -1.10
N TRP A 169 2.45 18.22 -2.38
CA TRP A 169 3.68 18.88 -2.81
C TRP A 169 3.79 20.33 -2.31
N ASN A 170 2.66 21.01 -2.15
CA ASN A 170 2.59 22.32 -1.52
C ASN A 170 1.23 22.51 -0.84
N ALA A 171 1.23 22.99 0.41
CA ALA A 171 -0.03 23.30 1.11
C ALA A 171 -0.75 24.52 0.51
N SER A 172 -0.01 25.38 -0.20
CA SER A 172 -0.49 26.66 -0.72
C SER A 172 -1.19 26.55 -2.08
N THR A 173 -0.86 25.55 -2.91
CA THR A 173 -1.46 25.44 -4.24
C THR A 173 -2.63 24.47 -4.20
N ARG A 174 -3.84 24.95 -4.49
CA ARG A 174 -5.07 24.13 -4.67
C ARG A 174 -5.00 23.17 -5.88
N LYS A 175 -3.81 22.81 -6.36
CA LYS A 175 -3.66 21.90 -7.48
C LYS A 175 -4.12 20.50 -7.09
N LYS A 176 -4.70 19.80 -8.07
CA LYS A 176 -5.28 18.46 -7.94
C LYS A 176 -4.30 17.53 -7.20
N ARG A 177 -4.80 16.85 -6.16
CA ARG A 177 -4.03 15.83 -5.43
C ARG A 177 -3.60 14.76 -6.43
N ALA A 178 -2.38 14.23 -6.30
CA ALA A 178 -2.04 12.98 -6.97
C ALA A 178 -3.08 11.93 -6.57
N LYS A 179 -3.76 11.33 -7.57
CA LYS A 179 -4.77 10.29 -7.32
C LYS A 179 -4.17 9.09 -6.56
N GLY A 180 -2.85 8.89 -6.68
CA GLY A 180 -2.10 7.85 -5.99
C GLY A 180 -2.63 6.46 -6.33
N GLY A 181 -2.38 5.51 -5.44
CA GLY A 181 -2.89 4.15 -5.55
C GLY A 181 -4.32 3.99 -4.99
N ARG A 182 -5.02 5.07 -4.62
CA ARG A 182 -6.25 5.00 -3.82
C ARG A 182 -7.32 4.08 -4.41
N ALA A 183 -7.68 4.29 -5.68
CA ALA A 183 -8.72 3.49 -6.33
C ALA A 183 -8.35 2.00 -6.40
N ARG A 184 -7.09 1.69 -6.75
CA ARG A 184 -6.59 0.31 -6.86
C ARG A 184 -6.49 -0.38 -5.50
N LEU A 185 -5.95 0.31 -4.50
CA LEU A 185 -5.83 -0.22 -3.14
C LEU A 185 -7.20 -0.41 -2.49
N ALA A 186 -8.13 0.52 -2.67
CA ALA A 186 -9.49 0.39 -2.17
C ALA A 186 -10.19 -0.83 -2.78
N GLN A 187 -10.07 -1.01 -4.10
CA GLN A 187 -10.60 -2.20 -4.78
C GLN A 187 -10.06 -3.51 -4.17
N VAL A 188 -8.74 -3.63 -4.02
CA VAL A 188 -8.11 -4.83 -3.45
C VAL A 188 -8.57 -5.09 -2.01
N VAL A 189 -8.65 -4.04 -1.18
CA VAL A 189 -9.13 -4.16 0.21
C VAL A 189 -10.60 -4.60 0.23
N SER A 190 -11.46 -4.01 -0.60
CA SER A 190 -12.87 -4.40 -0.69
C SER A 190 -13.04 -5.85 -1.13
N GLU A 191 -12.31 -6.30 -2.15
CA GLU A 191 -12.33 -7.69 -2.61
C GLU A 191 -11.87 -8.65 -1.50
N SER A 192 -10.80 -8.30 -0.79
CA SER A 192 -10.30 -9.08 0.34
C SER A 192 -11.30 -9.15 1.50
N CYS A 193 -11.92 -8.02 1.87
CA CYS A 193 -12.92 -7.97 2.94
C CYS A 193 -14.14 -8.84 2.62
N ILE A 194 -14.63 -8.79 1.37
CA ILE A 194 -15.74 -9.62 0.92
C ILE A 194 -15.40 -11.10 1.07
N GLU A 195 -14.19 -11.52 0.68
CA GLU A 195 -13.80 -12.93 0.78
C GLU A 195 -13.63 -13.36 2.24
N THR A 196 -13.01 -12.54 3.08
CA THR A 196 -12.94 -12.80 4.52
C THR A 196 -14.34 -12.92 5.13
N MET A 197 -15.26 -11.98 4.83
CA MET A 197 -16.64 -12.05 5.32
C MET A 197 -17.36 -13.32 4.86
N ARG A 198 -17.15 -13.78 3.62
CA ARG A 198 -17.74 -15.04 3.15
C ARG A 198 -17.21 -16.23 3.92
N GLU A 199 -15.92 -16.26 4.21
CA GLU A 199 -15.30 -17.35 4.97
C GLU A 199 -15.80 -17.39 6.42
N GLU A 200 -15.91 -16.22 7.06
CA GLU A 200 -16.50 -16.10 8.39
C GLU A 200 -17.96 -16.55 8.39
N MET A 201 -18.76 -16.14 7.40
CA MET A 201 -20.16 -16.58 7.28
C MET A 201 -20.30 -18.09 7.09
N ARG A 202 -19.43 -18.73 6.29
CA ARG A 202 -19.40 -20.21 6.14
C ARG A 202 -19.07 -20.90 7.46
N THR A 203 -18.16 -20.31 8.24
CA THR A 203 -17.78 -20.83 9.55
C THR A 203 -18.93 -20.74 10.55
N LEU A 204 -19.75 -19.69 10.46
CA LEU A 204 -20.91 -19.47 11.32
C LEU A 204 -22.17 -20.24 10.89
N GLU A 205 -22.25 -20.70 9.64
CA GLU A 205 -23.43 -21.37 9.08
C GLU A 205 -23.98 -22.50 9.96
N PRO A 206 -23.17 -23.46 10.49
CA PRO A 206 -23.67 -24.56 11.32
C PRO A 206 -24.30 -24.09 12.65
N LEU A 207 -23.88 -22.93 13.17
CA LEU A 207 -24.40 -22.36 14.42
C LEU A 207 -25.70 -21.60 14.18
N LEU A 208 -25.88 -21.04 12.99
CA LEU A 208 -27.08 -20.30 12.59
C LEU A 208 -28.18 -21.24 12.12
N THR A 209 -27.83 -22.41 11.58
CA THR A 209 -28.77 -23.49 11.26
C THR A 209 -28.99 -24.40 12.47
N THR A 210 -29.49 -23.85 13.58
CA THR A 210 -30.03 -24.69 14.65
C THR A 210 -31.35 -25.30 14.20
N GLU A 211 -31.53 -26.60 14.48
CA GLU A 211 -32.71 -27.39 14.16
C GLU A 211 -33.99 -26.72 14.67
N THR A 212 -34.71 -26.03 13.80
CA THR A 212 -36.12 -25.66 14.02
C THR A 212 -37.08 -26.75 13.53
N ALA A 213 -36.62 -28.00 13.40
CA ALA A 213 -37.36 -29.06 12.72
C ALA A 213 -37.48 -30.37 13.50
N THR A 214 -37.52 -30.35 14.84
CA THR A 214 -37.95 -31.53 15.62
C THR A 214 -38.66 -31.15 16.91
N ASP A 215 -39.73 -30.34 16.84
CA ASP A 215 -40.77 -30.39 17.88
C ASP A 215 -42.16 -29.94 17.37
N VAL A 216 -42.62 -30.57 16.29
CA VAL A 216 -44.06 -30.67 15.99
C VAL A 216 -44.40 -32.15 15.88
N GLN A 217 -44.23 -32.90 16.97
CA GLN A 217 -44.78 -34.24 17.05
C GLN A 217 -46.29 -34.14 17.30
N ALA A 218 -47.01 -34.35 16.20
CA ALA A 218 -48.28 -35.06 16.07
C ALA A 218 -49.07 -35.33 17.36
N GLY A 219 -50.30 -34.80 17.39
CA GLY A 219 -51.26 -34.98 18.48
C GLY A 219 -51.59 -36.45 18.83
N PRO A 220 -52.21 -36.66 20.01
CA PRO A 220 -52.44 -37.99 20.55
C PRO A 220 -53.49 -38.76 19.72
N ALA A 221 -53.04 -39.78 18.98
CA ALA A 221 -53.92 -40.81 18.47
C ALA A 221 -54.36 -41.72 19.62
N SER A 222 -55.55 -41.42 20.17
CA SER A 222 -56.35 -42.35 20.96
C SER A 222 -56.68 -43.59 20.12
N ALA A 223 -56.16 -44.75 20.52
CA ALA A 223 -56.62 -46.04 20.02
C ALA A 223 -56.81 -47.00 21.20
N THR A 224 -58.07 -47.33 21.42
CA THR A 224 -58.62 -48.15 22.49
C THR A 224 -58.21 -49.61 22.37
N ALA A 225 -57.79 -50.18 23.50
CA ALA A 225 -57.59 -51.62 23.67
C ALA A 225 -58.93 -52.37 23.53
N LYS A 226 -58.97 -53.41 22.68
CA LYS A 226 -59.96 -54.48 22.77
C LYS A 226 -59.28 -55.76 23.21
N CYS A 227 -59.48 -56.08 24.48
CA CYS A 227 -59.39 -57.40 25.05
C CYS A 227 -60.49 -58.27 24.41
N THR A 228 -60.15 -59.40 23.82
CA THR A 228 -61.13 -60.47 23.60
C THR A 228 -60.41 -61.82 23.71
N SER A 229 -60.75 -62.52 24.78
CA SER A 229 -60.42 -63.92 25.04
C SER A 229 -61.08 -64.83 24.00
N LEU A 230 -60.37 -65.88 23.60
CA LEU A 230 -60.80 -67.29 23.70
C LEU A 230 -59.59 -68.20 23.46
#